data_AF-A0A955R608-F1
#
_entry.id   AF-A0A955R608-F1
#
_cell.length_a   1.000
_cell.length_b   1.000
_cell.length_c   1.000
_cell.angle_alpha   90.00
_cell.angle_beta   90.00
_cell.angle_gamma   90.00
#
_symmetry.space_group_name_H-M   'P 1'
#
loop_
_entity.id
_entity.type
_entity.pdbx_description
1 polymer ?
#
loop_
_entity_poly.entity_id
_entity_poly.type
_entity_poly.pdbx_seq_one_letter_code
_entity_poly.pdbx_strand_id
1 'polypeptide(L)'
;MRWFLEGGPAMWLILLVDVGLLGLLGLGAVGAIATRIARVGVWPARFVTLLVLLGVGVPVLAGVAGWWMSMSQVEAALQMAEPSMRGALRDAGEGYARIPLFFGGGSSGLLVVPAVIAAGIAWAPSRAPTDDDDD
;
A
#
# COMPACT_ATOMS: atom_id res chain seq x y z
N MET A 1 15.37 -6.43 -10.48
CA MET A 1 15.97 -7.39 -9.51
C MET A 1 16.98 -6.74 -8.58
N ARG A 2 17.93 -5.92 -9.08
CA ARG A 2 18.94 -5.22 -8.25
C ARG A 2 18.34 -4.41 -7.08
N TRP A 3 17.28 -3.65 -7.34
CA TRP A 3 16.53 -2.88 -6.33
C TRP A 3 15.98 -3.72 -5.16
N PHE A 4 15.60 -4.99 -5.40
CA PHE A 4 15.11 -5.88 -4.34
C PHE A 4 16.24 -6.45 -3.49
N LEU A 5 17.41 -6.66 -4.09
CA LEU A 5 18.61 -7.05 -3.36
C LEU A 5 19.12 -5.88 -2.51
N GLU A 6 19.05 -4.66 -3.04
CA GLU A 6 19.48 -3.43 -2.39
C GLU A 6 18.52 -2.97 -1.27
N GLY A 7 17.21 -3.05 -1.48
CA GLY A 7 16.20 -2.68 -0.49
C GLY A 7 15.89 -3.77 0.55
N GLY A 8 16.49 -4.96 0.41
CA GLY A 8 16.41 -6.04 1.39
C GLY A 8 15.00 -6.65 1.57
N PRO A 9 14.76 -7.34 2.70
CA PRO A 9 13.53 -8.11 2.92
C PRO A 9 12.26 -7.27 2.99
N ALA A 10 12.37 -5.98 3.35
CA ALA A 10 11.23 -5.07 3.41
C ALA A 10 10.55 -4.87 2.05
N MET A 11 11.31 -4.92 0.95
CA MET A 11 10.77 -4.81 -0.42
C MET A 11 9.83 -5.97 -0.76
N TRP A 12 10.16 -7.19 -0.31
CA TRP A 12 9.31 -8.37 -0.50
C TRP A 12 8.01 -8.28 0.29
N LEU A 13 8.08 -7.76 1.52
CA LEU A 13 6.90 -7.52 2.34
C LEU A 13 5.95 -6.52 1.66
N ILE A 14 6.48 -5.41 1.16
CA ILE A 14 5.70 -4.40 0.42
C ILE A 14 5.01 -5.05 -0.78
N LEU A 15 5.75 -5.81 -1.59
CA LEU A 15 5.19 -6.41 -2.80
C LEU A 15 4.12 -7.47 -2.49
N LEU A 16 4.31 -8.26 -1.42
CA LEU A 16 3.32 -9.25 -1.00
C LEU A 16 2.02 -8.58 -0.53
N VAL A 17 2.14 -7.46 0.18
CA VAL A 17 1.01 -6.63 0.59
C VAL A 17 0.32 -6.02 -0.64
N ASP A 18 1.08 -5.44 -1.57
CA ASP A 18 0.52 -4.82 -2.78
C ASP A 18 -0.27 -5.84 -3.62
N VAL A 19 0.28 -7.04 -3.82
CA VAL A 19 -0.43 -8.12 -4.54
C VAL A 19 -1.70 -8.55 -3.80
N GLY A 20 -1.65 -8.67 -2.47
CA GLY A 20 -2.82 -8.96 -1.65
C GLY A 20 -3.89 -7.87 -1.76
N LEU A 21 -3.50 -6.59 -1.73
CA LEU A 21 -4.40 -5.45 -1.86
C LEU A 21 -5.03 -5.36 -3.24
N LEU A 22 -4.28 -5.65 -4.31
CA LEU A 22 -4.82 -5.73 -5.67
C LEU A 22 -5.87 -6.83 -5.79
N GLY A 23 -5.64 -7.99 -5.19
CA GLY A 23 -6.62 -9.06 -5.12
C GLY A 23 -7.89 -8.64 -4.37
N LEU A 24 -7.74 -8.01 -3.20
CA LEU A 24 -8.86 -7.50 -2.41
C LEU A 24 -9.63 -6.38 -3.12
N LEU A 25 -8.95 -5.49 -3.84
CA LEU A 25 -9.57 -4.46 -4.68
C LEU A 25 -10.43 -5.09 -5.77
N GLY A 26 -9.92 -6.13 -6.46
CA GLY A 26 -10.67 -6.88 -7.46
C GLY A 26 -11.92 -7.53 -6.87
N LEU A 27 -11.79 -8.22 -5.73
CA LEU A 27 -12.91 -8.84 -5.03
C LEU A 27 -13.95 -7.79 -4.55
N GLY A 28 -13.48 -6.66 -4.03
CA GLY A 28 -14.33 -5.55 -3.58
C GLY A 28 -15.11 -4.94 -4.74
N ALA A 29 -14.47 -4.75 -5.90
CA ALA A 29 -15.14 -4.23 -7.09
C ALA A 29 -16.20 -5.20 -7.62
N VAL A 30 -15.88 -6.49 -7.74
CA VAL A 30 -16.85 -7.53 -8.16
C VAL A 30 -18.01 -7.63 -7.17
N GLY A 31 -17.74 -7.60 -5.87
CA GLY A 31 -18.76 -7.59 -4.83
C GLY A 31 -19.65 -6.35 -4.87
N ALA A 32 -19.09 -5.16 -5.10
CA ALA A 32 -19.85 -3.92 -5.25
C ALA A 32 -20.78 -3.95 -6.49
N ILE A 33 -20.33 -4.55 -7.60
CA ILE A 33 -21.15 -4.73 -8.79
C ILE A 33 -22.26 -5.75 -8.53
N ALA A 34 -21.92 -6.90 -7.94
CA ALA A 34 -22.89 -7.96 -7.65
C ALA A 34 -23.97 -7.51 -6.65
N THR A 35 -23.62 -6.74 -5.63
CA THR A 35 -24.59 -6.17 -4.68
C THR A 35 -25.55 -5.18 -5.33
N ARG A 36 -25.10 -4.39 -6.32
CA ARG A 36 -25.97 -3.51 -7.10
C ARG A 36 -26.92 -4.27 -8.04
N ILE A 37 -26.44 -5.33 -8.68
CA ILE A 37 -27.25 -6.10 -9.65
C ILE A 37 -28.23 -7.04 -8.94
N ALA A 38 -27.77 -7.76 -7.92
CA ALA A 38 -28.52 -8.85 -7.28
C ALA A 38 -29.19 -8.44 -5.96
N ARG A 39 -29.13 -7.15 -5.57
CA ARG A 39 -29.62 -6.61 -4.27
C ARG A 39 -29.10 -7.38 -3.04
N VAL A 40 -27.96 -8.05 -3.18
CA VAL A 40 -27.26 -8.70 -2.07
C VAL A 40 -26.75 -7.58 -1.15
N GLY A 41 -26.87 -7.77 0.17
CA GLY A 41 -26.59 -6.71 1.15
C GLY A 41 -25.26 -6.00 0.92
N VAL A 42 -25.24 -4.67 1.08
CA VAL A 42 -24.11 -3.76 0.75
C VAL A 42 -22.92 -3.90 1.72
N TRP A 43 -23.13 -4.61 2.83
CA TRP A 43 -22.19 -4.73 3.95
C TRP A 43 -20.83 -5.38 3.61
N PRO A 44 -20.78 -6.50 2.86
CA PRO A 44 -19.51 -7.16 2.52
C PRO A 44 -18.62 -6.29 1.64
N ALA A 45 -19.20 -5.57 0.68
CA ALA A 45 -18.45 -4.67 -0.21
C ALA A 45 -17.80 -3.53 0.59
N ARG A 46 -18.55 -2.88 1.49
CA ARG A 46 -18.03 -1.81 2.36
C ARG A 46 -16.92 -2.30 3.29
N PHE A 47 -17.09 -3.49 3.87
CA PHE A 47 -16.07 -4.08 4.74
C PHE A 47 -14.76 -4.37 3.98
N VAL A 48 -14.84 -4.97 2.79
CA VAL A 48 -13.67 -5.20 1.94
C VAL A 48 -13.00 -3.88 1.56
N THR A 49 -13.76 -2.86 1.20
CA THR A 49 -13.16 -1.55 0.87
C THR A 49 -12.51 -0.87 2.07
N LEU A 50 -13.08 -0.99 3.28
CA LEU A 50 -12.43 -0.53 4.51
C LEU A 50 -11.09 -1.23 4.75
N LEU A 51 -11.05 -2.56 4.59
CA LEU A 51 -9.81 -3.33 4.74
C LEU A 51 -8.76 -2.91 3.73
N VAL A 52 -9.14 -2.66 2.47
CA VAL A 52 -8.24 -2.13 1.46
C VAL A 52 -7.70 -0.77 1.88
N LEU A 53 -8.57 0.17 2.29
CA LEU A 53 -8.14 1.52 2.70
C LEU A 53 -7.16 1.49 3.87
N LEU A 54 -7.41 0.64 4.88
CA LEU A 54 -6.48 0.44 5.99
C LEU A 54 -5.17 -0.21 5.53
N GLY A 55 -5.29 -1.19 4.64
CA GLY A 55 -4.17 -1.95 4.10
C GLY A 55 -3.22 -1.11 3.24
N VAL A 56 -3.70 -0.07 2.55
CA VAL A 56 -2.87 0.88 1.79
C VAL A 56 -1.84 1.60 2.67
N GLY A 57 -2.03 1.67 3.99
CA GLY A 57 -1.01 2.21 4.91
C GLY A 57 0.14 1.24 5.20
N VAL A 58 -0.06 -0.07 4.99
CA VAL A 58 0.92 -1.11 5.37
C VAL A 58 2.22 -1.01 4.56
N PRO A 59 2.21 -0.78 3.22
CA PRO A 59 3.47 -0.59 2.48
C PRO A 59 4.28 0.62 2.96
N VAL A 60 3.64 1.72 3.37
CA VAL A 60 4.34 2.86 3.97
C VAL A 60 5.04 2.45 5.26
N LEU A 61 4.34 1.75 6.16
CA LEU A 61 4.91 1.28 7.43
C LEU A 61 6.06 0.29 7.19
N ALA A 62 5.90 -0.62 6.24
CA ALA A 62 6.95 -1.54 5.82
C ALA A 62 8.18 -0.80 5.24
N GLY A 63 7.95 0.26 4.45
CA GLY A 63 9.01 1.11 3.93
C GLY A 63 9.78 1.87 5.02
N VAL A 64 9.08 2.40 6.03
CA VAL A 64 9.69 3.05 7.20
C VAL A 64 10.50 2.05 8.03
N ALA A 65 9.94 0.87 8.30
CA ALA A 65 10.65 -0.20 9.01
C ALA A 65 11.89 -0.66 8.24
N GLY A 66 11.79 -0.81 6.92
CA GLY A 66 12.91 -1.14 6.03
C GLY A 66 14.01 -0.09 6.08
N TRP A 67 13.66 1.19 5.96
CA TRP A 67 14.61 2.30 6.08
C TRP A 67 15.33 2.29 7.44
N TRP A 68 14.58 2.12 8.54
CA TRP A 68 15.16 2.10 9.87
C TRP A 68 16.13 0.92 10.05
N MET A 69 15.76 -0.27 9.58
CA MET A 69 16.63 -1.45 9.60
C MET A 69 17.90 -1.23 8.78
N SER A 70 17.79 -0.69 7.56
CA SER A 70 18.95 -0.40 6.72
C SER A 70 19.86 0.66 7.35
N MET A 71 19.30 1.71 7.94
CA MET A 71 20.08 2.77 8.58
C MET A 71 20.85 2.26 9.81
N SER A 72 20.23 1.37 10.61
CA SER A 72 20.91 0.75 11.75
C SER A 72 22.13 -0.09 11.34
N GLN A 73 22.07 -0.75 10.18
CA GLN A 73 23.21 -1.49 9.61
C GLN A 73 24.31 -0.55 9.11
N VAL A 74 23.93 0.58 8.48
CA VAL A 74 24.89 1.61 8.05
C VAL A 74 25.62 2.19 9.26
N GLU A 75 24.91 2.53 10.33
CA GLU A 75 25.51 3.04 11.57
C GLU A 75 26.47 2.04 12.22
N ALA A 76 26.11 0.75 12.26
CA ALA A 76 27.00 -0.30 12.74
C ALA A 76 28.27 -0.42 11.88
N ALA A 77 28.14 -0.35 10.55
CA ALA A 77 29.30 -0.38 9.63
C ALA A 77 30.21 0.85 9.80
N LEU A 78 29.64 2.03 10.02
CA LEU A 78 30.40 3.28 10.24
C LEU A 78 31.26 3.23 11.50
N GLN A 79 30.82 2.51 12.54
CA GLN A 79 31.60 2.34 13.77
C GLN A 79 32.86 1.49 13.53
N MET A 80 32.82 0.55 12.59
CA MET A 80 33.94 -0.34 12.25
C MET A 80 34.85 0.21 11.14
N ALA A 81 34.38 1.22 10.39
CA ALA A 81 35.10 1.79 9.26
C ALA A 81 36.17 2.82 9.67
N GLU A 82 37.25 2.88 8.88
CA GLU A 82 38.28 3.91 8.97
C GLU A 82 37.69 5.32 8.85
N PRO A 83 38.14 6.31 9.64
CA PRO A 83 37.57 7.66 9.66
C PRO A 83 37.49 8.35 8.29
N SER A 84 38.48 8.11 7.43
CA SER A 84 38.55 8.67 6.07
C SER A 84 37.44 8.16 5.15
N MET A 85 36.89 6.96 5.39
CA MET A 85 35.85 6.35 4.55
C MET A 85 34.44 6.56 5.07
N ARG A 86 34.27 7.04 6.30
CA ARG A 86 32.95 7.19 6.95
C ARG A 86 31.99 8.07 6.17
N GLY A 87 32.47 9.18 5.58
CA GLY A 87 31.63 10.07 4.77
C GLY A 87 31.04 9.35 3.56
N ALA A 88 31.90 8.73 2.74
CA ALA A 88 31.47 8.02 1.54
C ALA A 88 30.53 6.83 1.85
N LEU A 89 30.81 6.08 2.93
CA LEU A 89 29.96 4.98 3.38
C LEU A 89 28.59 5.46 3.84
N ARG A 90 28.54 6.59 4.56
CA ARG A 90 27.28 7.18 5.02
C ARG A 90 26.43 7.64 3.84
N ASP A 91 27.01 8.39 2.91
CA ASP A 91 26.28 8.93 1.76
C ASP A 91 25.72 7.81 0.87
N ALA A 92 26.54 6.79 0.60
CA ALA A 92 26.09 5.62 -0.14
C ALA A 92 25.02 4.83 0.63
N GLY A 93 25.25 4.60 1.93
CA GLY A 93 24.33 3.85 2.80
C GLY A 93 22.96 4.53 2.94
N GLU A 94 22.92 5.84 3.14
CA GLU A 94 21.68 6.61 3.19
C GLU A 94 20.91 6.55 1.87
N GLY A 95 21.62 6.55 0.73
CA GLY A 95 21.01 6.37 -0.59
C GLY A 95 20.25 5.04 -0.70
N TYR A 96 20.88 3.93 -0.31
CA TYR A 96 20.24 2.61 -0.33
C TYR A 96 19.14 2.47 0.73
N ALA A 97 19.33 3.03 1.93
CA ALA A 97 18.34 2.95 3.00
C ALA A 97 17.01 3.62 2.62
N ARG A 98 17.01 4.63 1.75
CA ARG A 98 15.78 5.33 1.30
C ARG A 98 14.96 4.52 0.30
N ILE A 99 15.51 3.48 -0.32
CA ILE A 99 14.83 2.69 -1.35
C ILE A 99 13.49 2.10 -0.84
N PRO A 100 13.43 1.38 0.30
CA PRO A 100 12.18 0.85 0.83
C PRO A 100 11.15 1.93 1.13
N LEU A 101 11.60 3.11 1.58
CA LEU A 101 10.72 4.23 1.92
C LEU A 101 10.05 4.82 0.68
N PHE A 102 10.81 5.06 -0.39
CA PHE A 102 10.25 5.51 -1.66
C PHE A 102 9.37 4.46 -2.32
N PHE A 103 9.76 3.18 -2.23
CA PHE A 103 8.97 2.09 -2.81
C PHE A 103 7.62 1.94 -2.10
N GLY A 104 7.62 1.86 -0.76
CA GLY A 104 6.40 1.74 0.04
C GLY A 104 5.50 2.98 -0.06
N GLY A 105 6.09 4.18 -0.05
CA GLY A 105 5.34 5.42 -0.26
C GLY A 105 4.75 5.52 -1.68
N GLY A 106 5.54 5.17 -2.69
CA GLY A 106 5.12 5.19 -4.09
C GLY A 106 4.02 4.16 -4.39
N SER A 107 4.16 2.93 -3.90
CA SER A 107 3.14 1.89 -4.12
C SER A 107 1.83 2.22 -3.39
N SER A 108 1.91 2.72 -2.16
CA SER A 108 0.73 3.19 -1.42
C SER A 108 0.03 4.34 -2.14
N GLY A 109 0.79 5.30 -2.67
CA GLY A 109 0.27 6.40 -3.47
C GLY A 109 -0.44 5.94 -4.75
N LEU A 110 0.03 4.86 -5.38
CA LEU A 110 -0.64 4.25 -6.53
C LEU A 110 -1.92 3.51 -6.13
N LEU A 111 -1.94 2.83 -4.97
CA LEU A 111 -3.08 2.05 -4.50
C LEU A 111 -4.18 2.89 -3.83
N VAL A 112 -3.85 4.08 -3.31
CA VAL A 112 -4.85 4.93 -2.64
C VAL A 112 -5.93 5.43 -3.59
N VAL A 113 -5.57 5.76 -4.84
CA VAL A 113 -6.52 6.27 -5.84
C VAL A 113 -7.62 5.25 -6.15
N PRO A 114 -7.33 4.00 -6.58
CA PRO A 114 -8.37 3.02 -6.81
C PRO A 114 -9.13 2.63 -5.52
N ALA A 115 -8.48 2.63 -4.36
CA ALA A 115 -9.14 2.37 -3.08
C ALA A 115 -10.19 3.44 -2.73
N VAL A 116 -9.86 4.72 -2.94
CA VAL A 116 -10.79 5.84 -2.74
C VAL A 116 -11.95 5.79 -3.76
N ILE A 117 -11.68 5.43 -5.02
CA ILE A 117 -12.73 5.25 -6.03
C ILE A 117 -13.67 4.11 -5.62
N ALA A 118 -13.14 2.96 -5.22
CA ALA A 118 -13.94 1.84 -4.73
C ALA A 118 -14.79 2.25 -3.53
N ALA A 119 -14.26 3.10 -2.64
CA ALA A 119 -15.02 3.64 -1.52
C ALA A 119 -16.12 4.60 -1.98
N GLY A 120 -15.86 5.48 -2.93
CA GLY A 120 -16.91 6.30 -3.54
C GLY A 120 -18.07 5.44 -4.05
N ILE A 121 -17.78 4.32 -4.70
CA ILE A 121 -18.79 3.41 -5.27
C ILE A 121 -19.56 2.64 -4.19
N ALA A 122 -18.87 2.11 -3.18
CA ALA A 122 -19.46 1.27 -2.14
C ALA A 122 -20.32 2.06 -1.12
N TRP A 123 -20.06 3.35 -0.96
CA TRP A 123 -20.84 4.25 -0.09
C TRP A 123 -21.76 5.22 -0.85
N ALA A 124 -21.72 5.25 -2.19
CA ALA A 124 -22.67 6.04 -2.96
C ALA A 124 -24.13 5.65 -2.63
N PRO A 125 -25.03 6.63 -2.43
CA PRO A 125 -26.44 6.34 -2.19
C PRO A 125 -27.04 5.60 -3.38
N SER A 126 -27.79 4.53 -3.09
CA SER A 126 -28.64 3.88 -4.08
C SER A 126 -29.66 4.90 -4.56
N ARG A 127 -29.74 5.17 -5.87
CA ARG A 127 -30.84 5.99 -6.41
C ARG A 127 -32.15 5.31 -6.00
N ALA A 128 -33.00 6.02 -5.28
CA ALA A 128 -34.35 5.57 -5.01
C ALA A 128 -35.04 5.33 -6.38
N PRO A 129 -35.87 4.29 -6.52
CA PRO A 129 -36.77 4.23 -7.66
C PRO A 129 -37.57 5.53 -7.67
N THR A 130 -37.60 6.23 -8.80
CA THR A 130 -38.55 7.32 -8.99
C THR A 130 -39.94 6.68 -8.95
N ASP A 131 -40.70 7.01 -7.92
CA ASP A 131 -42.14 6.73 -7.87
C ASP A 131 -42.78 7.57 -8.98
N ASP A 132 -42.75 7.07 -10.21
CA ASP A 132 -43.44 7.66 -11.38
C ASP A 132 -44.73 6.87 -11.72
N ASP A 133 -45.28 6.11 -10.77
CA ASP A 133 -46.50 5.28 -10.95
C ASP A 133 -47.66 5.74 -10.05
N ASP A 134 -47.89 7.06 -9.95
CA ASP A 134 -49.15 7.63 -9.44
C ASP A 134 -49.71 8.62 -10.49
N ASP A 135 -50.28 8.10 -11.58
CA ASP A 135 -51.28 8.78 -12.44
C ASP A 135 -52.10 7.78 -13.29
#